data_AF-A0A1Y1LT96-F1
#
_entry.id   AF-A0A1Y1LT96-F1
#
_cell.length_a   1.000
_cell.length_b   1.000
_cell.length_c   1.000
_cell.angle_alpha   90.00
_cell.angle_beta   90.00
_cell.angle_gamma   90.00
#
_symmetry.space_group_name_H-M   'P 1'
#
loop_
_entity.id
_entity.type
_entity.pdbx_description
1 polymer ?
#
loop_
_entity_poly.entity_id
_entity_poly.type
_entity_poly.pdbx_seq_one_letter_code
_entity_poly.pdbx_strand_id
1 'polypeptide(L)'
;MLLWSPDDAEPYAHFRRSDITKAMKRKSEAHCYVAGAHRLLGNELLILAGSNWNDGEHLKCMSTSNKKLESFGTLKENRQRVRCSVFNQYHNLLMTGGEQGILNVWNVNLNV
;
A
#
# COMPACT_ATOMS: atom_id res chain seq x y z
N MET A 1 -2.76 -11.10 1.45
CA MET A 1 -1.65 -10.81 0.52
C MET A 1 -0.58 -11.85 0.75
N LEU A 2 -0.18 -12.55 -0.31
CA LEU A 2 0.90 -13.53 -0.29
C LEU A 2 2.07 -12.96 -1.07
N LEU A 3 3.29 -13.08 -0.54
CA LEU A 3 4.51 -12.74 -1.24
C LEU A 3 5.23 -14.01 -1.64
N TRP A 4 5.65 -14.07 -2.90
CA TRP A 4 6.22 -15.26 -3.52
C TRP A 4 7.64 -14.96 -4.00
N SER A 5 8.53 -15.92 -3.79
CA SER A 5 9.81 -15.96 -4.50
C SER A 5 9.56 -16.66 -5.84
N PRO A 6 10.14 -16.21 -6.95
CA PRO A 6 10.03 -16.93 -8.22
C PRO A 6 10.72 -18.30 -8.17
N ASP A 7 11.66 -18.49 -7.25
CA ASP A 7 12.47 -19.70 -7.13
C ASP A 7 11.79 -20.80 -6.29
N ASP A 8 10.77 -20.44 -5.50
CA ASP A 8 10.10 -21.33 -4.56
C ASP A 8 8.62 -21.53 -4.94
N ALA A 9 8.11 -22.74 -4.72
CA ALA A 9 6.69 -23.06 -4.92
C ALA A 9 5.80 -22.71 -3.71
N GLU A 10 6.34 -22.00 -2.71
CA GLU A 10 5.62 -21.59 -1.51
C GLU A 10 5.80 -20.09 -1.19
N PRO A 11 4.79 -19.44 -0.60
CA PRO A 11 4.89 -18.03 -0.25
C PRO A 11 5.85 -17.83 0.94
N TYR A 12 6.85 -16.97 0.78
CA TYR A 12 7.79 -16.65 1.86
C TYR A 12 7.18 -15.74 2.95
N ALA A 13 6.06 -15.09 2.66
CA ALA A 13 5.28 -14.30 3.61
C ALA A 13 3.78 -14.30 3.29
N HIS A 14 2.95 -14.31 4.35
CA HIS A 14 1.50 -14.21 4.26
C HIS A 14 0.99 -13.15 5.23
N PHE A 15 0.39 -12.10 4.69
CA PHE A 15 -0.31 -11.06 5.45
C PHE A 15 -1.82 -11.21 5.28
N ARG A 16 -2.52 -11.47 6.37
CA ARG A 16 -4.00 -11.50 6.40
C ARG A 16 -4.54 -10.07 6.33
N ARG A 17 -5.85 -9.96 6.07
CA ARG A 17 -6.53 -8.66 6.10
C ARG A 17 -6.42 -8.00 7.48
N SER A 18 -6.48 -8.80 8.55
CA SER A 18 -6.22 -8.37 9.92
C SER A 18 -4.85 -7.71 10.12
N ASP A 19 -3.79 -8.24 9.51
CA ASP A 19 -2.44 -7.68 9.60
C ASP A 19 -2.36 -6.32 8.89
N ILE A 20 -2.97 -6.22 7.71
CA ILE A 20 -3.11 -4.96 6.96
C ILE A 20 -3.91 -3.94 7.77
N THR A 21 -5.03 -4.35 8.36
CA THR A 21 -5.89 -3.48 9.18
C THR A 21 -5.15 -2.95 10.42
N LYS A 22 -4.33 -3.79 11.07
CA LYS A 22 -3.46 -3.38 12.17
C LYS A 22 -2.41 -2.37 11.72
N ALA A 23 -1.70 -2.62 10.62
CA ALA A 23 -0.69 -1.69 10.07
C ALA A 23 -1.32 -0.35 9.60
N MET A 24 -2.55 -0.41 9.07
CA MET A 24 -3.37 0.75 8.75
C MET A 24 -3.82 1.55 9.98
N LYS A 25 -3.67 0.99 11.20
CA LYS A 25 -4.23 1.51 12.46
C LYS A 25 -5.75 1.69 12.38
N ARG A 26 -6.45 0.67 11.86
CA ARG A 26 -7.91 0.64 11.73
C ARG A 26 -8.49 -0.54 12.53
N LYS A 27 -9.80 -0.50 12.77
CA LYS A 27 -10.50 -1.50 13.59
C LYS A 27 -11.30 -2.53 12.78
N SER A 28 -11.84 -2.13 11.64
CA SER A 28 -12.70 -2.98 10.82
C SER A 28 -11.93 -3.51 9.61
N GLU A 29 -11.73 -4.82 9.57
CA GLU A 29 -11.14 -5.50 8.42
C GLU A 29 -12.00 -5.39 7.17
N ALA A 30 -13.33 -5.37 7.34
CA ALA A 30 -14.28 -5.35 6.23
C ALA A 30 -14.13 -4.13 5.31
N HIS A 31 -13.52 -3.04 5.80
CA HIS A 31 -13.30 -1.84 5.01
C HIS A 31 -11.89 -1.75 4.41
N CYS A 32 -10.91 -2.53 4.88
CA CYS A 32 -9.52 -2.41 4.43
C CYS A 32 -9.26 -3.19 3.14
N TYR A 33 -8.50 -2.58 2.23
CA TYR A 33 -8.08 -3.20 0.97
C TYR A 33 -6.63 -2.85 0.63
N VAL A 34 -6.02 -3.66 -0.24
CA VAL A 34 -4.71 -3.36 -0.85
C VAL A 34 -4.97 -2.77 -2.22
N ALA A 35 -4.40 -1.59 -2.47
CA ALA A 35 -4.56 -0.83 -3.71
C ALA A 35 -3.39 -1.02 -4.69
N GLY A 36 -2.25 -1.50 -4.19
CA GLY A 36 -1.07 -1.78 -5.00
C GLY A 36 0.11 -2.26 -4.17
N ALA A 37 1.06 -2.90 -4.84
CA ALA A 37 2.34 -3.29 -4.29
C ALA A 37 3.42 -2.92 -5.32
N HIS A 38 4.46 -2.24 -4.88
CA HIS A 38 5.53 -1.72 -5.73
C HIS A 38 6.88 -2.07 -5.13
N ARG A 39 7.86 -2.31 -5.98
CA ARG A 39 9.22 -2.59 -5.52
C ARG A 39 9.89 -1.31 -5.01
N LEU A 40 10.55 -1.40 -3.86
CA LEU A 40 11.50 -0.39 -3.38
C LEU A 40 12.93 -0.80 -3.75
N LEU A 41 13.90 0.09 -3.56
CA LEU A 41 15.31 -0.28 -3.68
C LEU A 41 15.62 -1.44 -2.72
N GLY A 42 16.26 -2.50 -3.24
CA GLY A 42 16.52 -3.74 -2.52
C GLY A 42 15.38 -4.78 -2.64
N ASN A 43 15.07 -5.44 -1.51
CA ASN A 43 14.09 -6.53 -1.40
C ASN A 43 12.81 -6.13 -0.66
N GLU A 44 12.62 -4.84 -0.38
CA GLU A 44 11.41 -4.34 0.26
C GLU A 44 10.32 -3.97 -0.75
N LEU A 45 9.06 -4.04 -0.31
CA LEU A 45 7.92 -3.60 -1.10
C LEU A 45 7.22 -2.42 -0.44
N LEU A 46 6.87 -1.42 -1.23
CA LEU A 46 5.88 -0.41 -0.94
C LEU A 46 4.49 -1.04 -1.13
N ILE A 47 3.72 -1.11 -0.06
CA ILE A 47 2.32 -1.56 -0.09
C ILE A 47 1.44 -0.35 0.10
N LEU A 48 0.55 -0.13 -0.86
CA LEU A 48 -0.51 0.86 -0.78
C LEU A 48 -1.78 0.18 -0.28
N ALA A 49 -2.33 0.65 0.84
CA ALA A 49 -3.58 0.13 1.37
C ALA A 49 -4.55 1.27 1.70
N GLY A 50 -5.82 1.01 1.49
CA GLY A 50 -6.90 1.97 1.73
C GLY A 50 -8.00 1.41 2.61
N SER A 51 -8.98 2.27 2.92
CA SER A 51 -10.22 1.89 3.58
C SER A 51 -11.42 2.43 2.82
N ASN A 52 -12.48 1.64 2.66
CA ASN A 52 -13.74 2.07 2.05
C ASN A 52 -14.57 3.01 2.95
N TRP A 53 -14.14 3.20 4.20
CA TRP A 53 -14.76 4.16 5.14
C TRP A 53 -14.53 5.60 4.68
N ASN A 54 -15.56 6.44 4.80
CA ASN A 54 -15.57 7.84 4.33
C ASN A 54 -15.12 7.96 2.87
N ASP A 55 -15.79 7.24 1.97
CA ASP A 55 -15.57 7.26 0.52
C ASP A 55 -14.13 7.08 0.02
N GLY A 56 -13.34 6.30 0.76
CA GLY A 56 -12.01 5.91 0.31
C GLY A 56 -10.90 6.86 0.71
N GLU A 57 -11.20 7.93 1.46
CA GLU A 57 -10.21 8.98 1.76
C GLU A 57 -8.96 8.47 2.48
N HIS A 58 -9.10 7.39 3.23
CA HIS A 58 -8.00 6.80 3.97
C HIS A 58 -7.11 5.96 3.05
N LEU A 59 -5.89 6.46 2.82
CA LEU A 59 -4.86 5.81 2.02
C LEU A 59 -3.49 5.89 2.73
N LYS A 60 -2.78 4.77 2.80
CA LYS A 60 -1.53 4.65 3.56
C LYS A 60 -0.48 3.85 2.80
N CYS A 61 0.76 4.24 3.00
CA CYS A 61 1.95 3.52 2.52
C CYS A 61 2.55 2.70 3.66
N MET A 62 2.92 1.46 3.35
CA MET A 62 3.56 0.52 4.26
C MET A 62 4.75 -0.15 3.58
N SER A 63 5.74 -0.61 4.34
CA SER A 63 6.84 -1.43 3.85
C SER A 63 6.69 -2.88 4.33
N THR A 64 7.26 -3.82 3.57
CA THR A 64 7.32 -5.25 3.94
C THR A 64 8.67 -5.65 4.59
N SER A 65 9.28 -4.76 5.37
CA SER A 65 10.59 -5.03 5.96
C SER A 65 10.53 -6.18 6.98
N ASN A 66 11.53 -7.07 6.98
CA ASN A 66 11.67 -8.18 7.93
C ASN A 66 10.41 -9.05 8.12
N LYS A 67 9.68 -9.34 7.02
CA LYS A 67 8.41 -10.11 7.04
C LYS A 67 7.30 -9.46 7.89
N LYS A 68 7.39 -8.16 8.16
CA LYS A 68 6.35 -7.37 8.86
C LYS A 68 5.79 -6.30 7.93
N LEU A 69 4.58 -5.83 8.25
CA LEU A 69 3.99 -4.66 7.60
C LEU A 69 4.13 -3.47 8.52
N GLU A 70 4.91 -2.48 8.10
CA GLU A 70 5.15 -1.26 8.87
C GLU A 70 4.67 -0.04 8.09
N SER A 71 3.78 0.75 8.70
CA SER A 71 3.28 1.97 8.04
C SER A 71 4.27 3.12 8.21
N PHE A 72 4.62 3.79 7.11
CA PHE A 72 5.53 4.93 7.16
C PHE A 72 4.95 6.23 6.58
N GLY A 73 3.81 6.19 5.88
CA GLY A 73 3.23 7.40 5.28
C GLY A 73 1.71 7.35 5.15
N THR A 74 1.04 8.50 5.32
CA THR A 74 -0.40 8.66 5.07
C THR A 74 -0.62 9.70 3.98
N LEU A 75 -1.42 9.36 2.97
CA LEU A 75 -1.71 10.22 1.82
C LEU A 75 -2.99 11.01 2.10
N LYS A 76 -2.87 12.05 2.92
CA LYS A 76 -4.00 12.73 3.58
C LYS A 76 -5.01 13.40 2.64
N GLU A 77 -4.59 13.82 1.45
CA GLU A 77 -5.45 14.52 0.49
C GLU A 77 -6.16 13.58 -0.50
N ASN A 78 -6.12 12.26 -0.24
CA ASN A 78 -6.83 11.33 -1.09
C ASN A 78 -8.33 11.45 -0.86
N ARG A 79 -9.11 11.60 -1.94
CA ARG A 79 -10.57 11.81 -1.90
C ARG A 79 -11.35 10.73 -2.63
N GLN A 80 -10.77 9.53 -2.74
CA GLN A 80 -11.35 8.45 -3.52
C GLN A 80 -10.86 7.08 -3.09
N ARG A 81 -11.62 6.04 -3.42
CA ARG A 81 -11.13 4.66 -3.34
C ARG A 81 -10.15 4.41 -4.48
N VAL A 82 -8.89 4.15 -4.15
CA VAL A 82 -7.82 3.92 -5.13
C VAL A 82 -7.94 2.51 -5.71
N ARG A 83 -7.89 2.39 -7.04
CA ARG A 83 -8.02 1.13 -7.77
C ARG A 83 -6.76 0.75 -8.54
N CYS A 84 -5.92 1.74 -8.88
CA CYS A 84 -4.64 1.50 -9.53
C CYS A 84 -3.58 2.45 -8.98
N SER A 85 -2.34 2.02 -9.10
CA SER A 85 -1.19 2.85 -8.74
C SER A 85 0.01 2.50 -9.60
N VAL A 86 0.90 3.46 -9.77
CA VAL A 86 2.21 3.31 -10.42
C VAL A 86 3.24 4.03 -9.56
N PHE A 87 4.38 3.40 -9.32
CA PHE A 87 5.46 3.98 -8.54
C PHE A 87 6.73 4.14 -9.37
N ASN A 88 7.27 5.35 -9.40
CA ASN A 88 8.56 5.65 -9.98
C ASN A 88 9.60 5.85 -8.86
N GLN A 89 10.38 4.80 -8.61
CA GLN A 89 11.41 4.78 -7.57
C GLN A 89 12.55 5.77 -7.81
N TYR A 90 12.85 6.14 -9.07
CA TYR A 90 13.96 7.06 -9.38
C TYR A 90 13.65 8.51 -9.00
N HIS A 91 12.36 8.86 -8.96
CA HIS A 91 11.89 10.21 -8.63
C HIS A 91 11.07 10.26 -7.35
N ASN A 92 10.91 9.13 -6.63
CA ASN A 92 10.05 9.02 -5.46
C ASN A 92 8.61 9.51 -5.72
N LEU A 93 8.09 9.23 -6.92
CA LEU A 93 6.75 9.63 -7.34
C LEU A 93 5.81 8.43 -7.34
N LEU A 94 4.75 8.51 -6.55
CA LEU A 94 3.64 7.57 -6.59
C LEU A 94 2.46 8.25 -7.30
N MET A 95 1.85 7.56 -8.25
CA MET A 95 0.64 8.01 -8.93
C MET A 95 -0.50 7.05 -8.57
N THR A 96 -1.68 7.58 -8.31
CA THR A 96 -2.86 6.77 -7.95
C THR A 96 -4.10 7.23 -8.70
N GLY A 97 -4.87 6.28 -9.23
CA GLY A 97 -6.19 6.50 -9.83
C GLY A 97 -7.27 5.69 -9.12
N GLY A 98 -8.50 6.21 -9.10
CA GLY A 98 -9.59 5.62 -8.33
C GLY A 98 -10.99 5.91 -8.88
N GLU A 99 -11.98 5.57 -8.07
CA GLU A 99 -13.41 5.57 -8.45
C GLU A 99 -14.00 6.95 -8.75
N GLN A 100 -13.34 8.03 -8.31
CA GLN A 100 -13.81 9.41 -8.55
C GLN A 100 -13.20 10.03 -9.81
N GLY A 101 -12.44 9.27 -10.60
CA GLY A 101 -11.75 9.79 -11.78
C GLY A 101 -10.63 10.78 -11.47
N ILE A 102 -10.16 10.84 -10.22
CA ILE A 102 -9.07 11.72 -9.81
C ILE A 102 -7.74 11.02 -10.06
N LEU A 103 -6.77 11.73 -10.65
CA LEU A 103 -5.37 11.29 -10.71
C LEU A 103 -4.57 12.08 -9.67
N ASN A 104 -4.09 11.40 -8.63
CA ASN A 104 -3.20 12.02 -7.64
C ASN A 104 -1.74 11.68 -7.97
N VAL A 105 -0.86 12.66 -7.78
CA VAL A 105 0.60 12.51 -7.84
C VAL A 105 1.17 12.85 -6.47
N TRP A 106 1.91 11.92 -5.90
CA TRP A 106 2.45 12.00 -4.55
C TRP A 106 3.97 11.99 -4.60
N ASN A 107 4.61 12.95 -3.94
CA ASN A 107 6.00 12.82 -3.57
C ASN A 107 6.07 11.99 -2.27
N VAL A 108 6.47 10.73 -2.40
CA VAL A 108 6.62 9.82 -1.26
C VAL A 108 8.08 9.86 -0.83
N ASN A 109 8.41 10.66 0.18
CA ASN A 109 9.74 10.65 0.80
C ASN A 109 9.96 9.31 1.50
N LEU A 110 10.43 8.34 0.73
CA LEU A 110 10.87 7.05 1.19
C LEU A 110 12.31 7.24 1.65
N ASN A 111 12.50 7.47 2.95
CA ASN A 111 13.82 7.35 3.56
C ASN A 111 14.18 5.86 3.61
N VAL A 112 14.54 5.29 2.46
CA VAL A 112 15.11 3.93 2.36
C VAL A 112 16.62 4.02 2.43
#